data_AF-A0A1V2KCF6-F1
#
_entry.id   AF-A0A1V2KCF6-F1
#
_cell.length_a   1.000
_cell.length_b   1.000
_cell.length_c   1.000
_cell.angle_alpha   90.00
_cell.angle_beta   90.00
_cell.angle_gamma   90.00
#
_symmetry.space_group_name_H-M   'P 1'
#
loop_
_entity.id
_entity.type
_entity.pdbx_description
1 polymer ?
#
loop_
_entity_poly.entity_id
_entity_poly.type
_entity_poly.pdbx_seq_one_letter_code
_entity_poly.pdbx_strand_id
1 'polypeptide(L)' 'MATKIAAKFKSPNKNSTSNVDISELPNKGDHINQDGHLFVVTKKTFYSENDVVTGVEFELDPA' A
#
# COMPACT_ATOMS: atom_id res chain seq x y z
N MET A 1 -17.28 6.03 10.26
CA MET A 1 -16.33 6.91 9.54
C MET A 1 -15.17 6.05 9.13
N ALA A 2 -14.73 6.15 7.88
CA ALA A 2 -13.68 5.32 7.33
C ALA A 2 -12.38 6.14 7.37
N THR A 3 -11.37 5.64 8.08
CA THR A 3 -10.13 6.39 8.36
C THR A 3 -9.20 6.21 7.17
N LYS A 4 -9.07 7.26 6.36
CA LYS A 4 -8.16 7.28 5.21
C LYS A 4 -6.75 7.58 5.68
N ILE A 5 -5.80 6.73 5.31
CA ILE A 5 -4.39 6.88 5.65
C ILE A 5 -3.53 6.95 4.39
N ALA A 6 -2.39 7.63 4.49
CA ALA A 6 -1.42 7.66 3.40
C ALA A 6 -0.71 6.31 3.29
N ALA A 7 -0.93 5.62 2.18
CA ALA A 7 -0.16 4.43 1.82
C ALA A 7 0.79 4.73 0.67
N LYS A 8 2.02 4.28 0.82
CA LYS A 8 3.09 4.37 -0.15
C LYS A 8 3.29 3.01 -0.79
N PHE A 9 3.16 2.95 -2.10
CA PHE A 9 3.37 1.78 -2.92
C PHE A 9 4.72 1.92 -3.61
N LYS A 10 5.63 0.99 -3.33
CA LYS A 10 6.99 0.97 -3.84
C LYS A 10 7.09 -0.16 -4.86
N SER A 11 7.22 0.21 -6.12
CA SER A 11 7.48 -0.71 -7.22
C SER A 11 8.88 -0.44 -7.80
N PRO A 12 9.50 -1.42 -8.50
CA PRO A 12 10.87 -1.29 -9.02
C PRO A 12 11.10 -0.05 -9.89
N ASN A 13 10.07 0.41 -10.58
CA ASN A 13 10.15 1.52 -11.54
C ASN A 13 9.45 2.81 -11.07
N LYS A 14 8.68 2.78 -9.98
CA LYS A 14 7.86 3.93 -9.54
C LYS A 14 7.48 3.81 -8.07
N ASN A 15 7.50 4.95 -7.37
CA ASN A 15 6.88 5.08 -6.06
C ASN A 15 5.60 5.89 -6.22
N SER A 16 4.51 5.42 -5.61
CA SER A 16 3.23 6.13 -5.59
C SER A 16 2.76 6.28 -4.15
N THR A 17 2.11 7.39 -3.82
CA THR A 17 1.45 7.57 -2.52
C THR A 17 -0.02 7.82 -2.78
N SER A 18 -0.89 7.08 -2.10
CA SER A 18 -2.35 7.19 -2.24
C SER A 18 -3.01 7.12 -0.87
N ASN A 19 -4.08 7.89 -0.71
CA ASN A 19 -4.89 7.84 0.50
C ASN A 19 -5.90 6.70 0.36
N VAL A 20 -5.62 5.58 1.01
CA VAL A 20 -6.49 4.40 1.04
C VAL A 20 -7.20 4.33 2.37
N ASP A 21 -8.42 3.83 2.33
CA ASP A 21 -9.12 3.51 3.55
C ASP A 21 -8.42 2.36 4.27
N ILE A 22 -8.35 2.41 5.60
CA ILE A 22 -7.81 1.30 6.40
C ILE A 22 -8.54 -0.01 6.08
N SER A 23 -9.83 0.05 5.83
CA SER A 23 -10.65 -1.13 5.48
C SER A 23 -10.32 -1.71 4.10
N GLU A 24 -9.69 -0.92 3.22
CA GLU A 24 -9.36 -1.27 1.84
C GLU A 24 -7.85 -1.51 1.66
N LEU A 25 -7.09 -1.68 2.74
CA LEU A 25 -5.66 -1.94 2.67
C LEU A 25 -5.39 -3.30 2.02
N PRO A 26 -4.66 -3.35 0.89
CA PRO A 26 -4.44 -4.58 0.14
C PRO A 26 -3.60 -5.56 0.95
N ASN A 27 -3.96 -6.85 0.98
CA ASN A 27 -3.31 -8.14 1.32
C ASN A 27 -1.87 -8.36 0.85
N LYS A 28 -0.99 -9.07 1.59
CA LYS A 28 0.18 -9.69 0.94
C LYS A 28 -0.39 -10.79 0.04
N GLY A 29 0.00 -10.79 -1.22
CA GLY A 29 -0.58 -11.64 -2.26
C GLY A 29 -1.80 -11.03 -2.97
N ASP A 30 -2.27 -9.86 -2.54
CA ASP A 30 -3.29 -9.12 -3.31
C ASP A 30 -2.65 -8.49 -4.55
N HIS A 31 -3.50 -8.21 -5.54
CA HIS A 31 -3.10 -7.59 -6.79
C HIS A 31 -3.59 -6.14 -6.82
N ILE A 32 -2.70 -5.24 -7.21
CA ILE A 32 -2.97 -3.81 -7.37
C ILE A 32 -2.71 -3.44 -8.82
N ASN A 33 -3.67 -2.77 -9.43
CA ASN A 33 -3.47 -2.20 -10.76
C ASN A 33 -2.94 -0.76 -10.60
N GLN A 34 -1.72 -0.53 -11.05
CA GLN A 34 -1.09 0.79 -11.04
C GLN A 34 -0.74 1.17 -12.48
N ASP A 35 -1.37 2.22 -13.01
CA ASP A 35 -1.16 2.73 -14.36
C ASP A 35 -1.38 1.68 -15.48
N GLY A 36 -2.32 0.76 -15.31
CA GLY A 36 -2.61 -0.30 -16.29
C GLY A 36 -1.73 -1.56 -16.15
N HIS A 37 -0.80 -1.56 -15.21
CA HIS A 37 0.05 -2.70 -14.89
C HIS A 37 -0.41 -3.35 -13.59
N LEU A 38 -0.55 -4.67 -13.60
CA LEU A 38 -0.88 -5.45 -12.42
C LEU A 38 0.40 -5.75 -11.63
N PHE A 39 0.37 -5.41 -10.34
CA PHE A 39 1.44 -5.72 -9.41
C PHE A 39 0.91 -6.56 -8.27
N VAL A 40 1.71 -7.51 -7.80
CA VAL A 40 1.42 -8.30 -6.61
C VAL A 40 2.07 -7.67 -5.40
N VAL A 41 1.34 -7.56 -4.30
CA VAL A 41 1.87 -7.07 -3.03
C VAL A 41 2.73 -8.17 -2.42
N THR A 42 4.05 -8.02 -2.44
CA THR A 42 4.97 -9.03 -1.90
C THR A 42 5.36 -8.76 -0.46
N LYS A 43 5.30 -7.49 -0.04
CA LYS A 43 5.56 -7.08 1.35
C LYS A 43 4.64 -5.96 1.79
N LYS A 44 4.30 -6.00 3.08
CA LYS A 44 3.54 -4.96 3.77
C LYS A 44 4.34 -4.51 4.98
N THR A 45 4.50 -3.22 5.15
CA THR A 45 5.18 -2.65 6.30
C THR A 45 4.33 -1.51 6.84
N PHE A 46 3.87 -1.63 8.07
CA PHE A 46 3.10 -0.60 8.75
C PHE A 46 4.01 0.02 9.82
N TYR A 47 4.02 1.34 9.91
CA TYR A 47 4.71 2.02 11.01
C TYR A 47 3.80 3.05 11.66
N SER A 48 3.79 3.02 12.99
CA SER A 48 3.54 4.22 13.77
C SER A 48 4.06 4.16 15.20
N GLU A 49 4.41 5.33 15.74
CA GLU A 49 4.51 5.59 17.16
C GLU A 49 3.12 5.89 17.75
N ASN A 50 2.85 5.35 18.94
CA ASN A 50 1.66 5.62 19.75
C ASN A 50 0.30 5.19 19.15
N ASP A 51 0.19 3.96 18.65
CA ASP A 51 -1.10 3.30 18.33
C ASP A 51 -1.95 3.93 17.21
N VAL A 52 -1.47 4.99 16.55
CA VAL A 52 -2.19 5.68 15.45
C VAL A 52 -1.47 5.40 14.14
N VAL A 53 -1.99 4.60 13.21
CA VAL A 53 -1.32 4.31 11.93
C VAL A 53 -0.96 5.62 11.18
N THR A 54 0.32 5.97 11.09
CA THR A 54 0.80 7.22 10.47
C THR A 54 1.36 7.02 9.06
N GLY A 55 1.72 5.79 8.67
CA GLY A 55 2.12 5.48 7.30
C GLY A 55 2.18 3.98 6.99
N VAL A 56 1.75 3.63 5.79
CA VAL A 56 1.82 2.26 5.27
C VAL A 56 2.74 2.23 4.07
N GLU A 57 3.69 1.30 4.03
CA GLU A 57 4.51 1.04 2.85
C GLU A 57 4.28 -0.39 2.34
N PHE A 58 3.98 -0.50 1.05
CA PHE A 58 3.79 -1.77 0.34
C PHE A 58 4.90 -1.94 -0.69
N GLU A 59 5.51 -3.12 -0.75
CA GLU A 59 6.37 -3.48 -1.88
C GLU A 59 5.56 -4.28 -2.89
N LEU A 60 5.74 -3.89 -4.15
CA LEU A 60 5.03 -4.39 -5.29
C LEU A 60 6.01 -5.06 -6.24
N ASP A 61 5.74 -6.31 -6.62
CA ASP A 61 6.44 -6.98 -7.71
C ASP A 61 5.54 -7.04 -8.96
N PRO A 62 6.13 -6.96 -10.16
CA PRO A 62 5.38 -7.19 -11.39
C PRO A 62 4.77 -8.59 -11.35
N ALA A 63 3.45 -8.68 -11.57
CA ALA A 63 2.72 -9.96 -11.63
C ALA A 63 2.93 -10.67 -12.98
#